data_AF-A0A067D510-F1
#
_entry.id   AF-A0A067D510-F1
#
_cell.length_a   1.000
_cell.length_b   1.000
_cell.length_c   1.000
_cell.angle_alpha   90.00
_cell.angle_beta   90.00
_cell.angle_gamma   90.00
#
_symmetry.space_group_name_H-M   'P 1'
#
loop_
_entity.id
_entity.type
_entity.pdbx_description
1 polymer ?
#
loop_
_entity_poly.entity_id
_entity_poly.type
_entity_poly.pdbx_seq_one_letter_code
_entity_poly.pdbx_strand_id
1 'polypeptide(L)'
;AEKVFNHNLFFKKVINYVGEPMSHLESITSSAVRSAIKVKASAIICFTSSGRAARLIAKYRPTMPVLSVVIPQLKTNQLRWTFT
;
A
#
# COMPACT_ATOMS: atom_id res chain seq x y z
N ALA A 1 -3.89 17.83 -12.38
CA ALA A 1 -3.18 18.22 -11.14
C ALA A 1 -2.14 17.17 -10.72
N GLU A 2 -2.52 15.90 -10.59
CA GLU A 2 -1.62 14.82 -10.10
C GLU A 2 -0.36 14.62 -10.95
N LYS A 3 -0.43 14.78 -12.28
CA LYS A 3 0.73 14.71 -13.18
C LYS A 3 1.85 15.72 -12.87
N VAL A 4 1.51 16.87 -12.29
CA VAL A 4 2.47 17.95 -11.95
C VAL A 4 3.01 17.78 -10.53
N PHE A 5 2.44 16.88 -9.74
CA PHE A 5 2.85 16.65 -8.36
C PHE A 5 4.18 15.89 -8.29
N ASN A 6 5.14 16.40 -7.52
CA ASN A 6 6.43 15.73 -7.33
C ASN A 6 6.33 14.67 -6.23
N HIS A 7 5.93 13.46 -6.64
CA HIS A 7 5.76 12.31 -5.76
C HIS A 7 7.07 11.89 -5.07
N ASN A 8 8.22 11.97 -5.77
CA ASN A 8 9.53 11.62 -5.19
C ASN A 8 9.93 12.57 -4.06
N LEU A 9 9.71 13.87 -4.23
CA LEU A 9 10.00 14.86 -3.20
C LEU A 9 9.05 14.71 -2.01
N PHE A 10 7.76 14.45 -2.28
CA PHE A 10 6.78 14.18 -1.22
C PHE A 10 7.14 12.93 -0.41
N PHE A 11 7.49 11.83 -1.08
CA PHE A 11 7.90 10.59 -0.43
C PHE A 11 9.08 10.79 0.52
N LYS A 12 10.12 11.51 0.08
CA LYS A 12 11.28 11.85 0.91
C LYS A 12 10.88 12.69 2.13
N LYS A 13 10.01 13.68 1.96
CA LYS A 13 9.49 14.49 3.07
C LYS A 13 8.73 13.65 4.09
N VAL A 14 7.87 12.74 3.63
CA VAL A 14 7.10 11.85 4.51
C VAL A 14 8.04 10.95 5.30
N ILE A 15 9.02 10.30 4.65
CA ILE A 15 10.00 9.44 5.35
C ILE A 15 10.73 10.21 6.46
N ASN A 16 11.22 11.42 6.15
CA ASN A 16 11.93 12.22 7.14
C ASN A 16 11.04 12.61 8.33
N TYR A 17 9.72 12.72 8.13
CA TYR A 17 8.76 13.04 9.18
C TYR A 17 8.40 11.85 10.08
N VAL A 18 8.40 10.62 9.56
CA VAL A 18 8.06 9.42 10.36
C VAL A 18 9.05 9.21 11.50
N GLY A 19 10.31 9.60 11.32
CA GLY A 19 11.37 9.40 12.30
C GLY A 19 11.76 7.92 12.47
N GLU A 20 12.86 7.69 13.18
CA GLU A 20 13.32 6.35 13.53
C GLU A 20 13.22 6.16 15.05
N PRO A 21 12.78 4.99 15.55
CA PRO A 21 12.47 3.75 14.83
C PRO A 21 11.04 3.71 14.25
N MET A 22 10.91 3.18 13.04
CA MET A 22 9.62 3.01 12.38
C MET A 22 8.86 1.77 12.92
N SER A 23 7.53 1.84 12.92
CA SER A 23 6.68 0.66 13.19
C SER A 23 6.87 -0.42 12.13
N HIS A 24 6.79 -1.70 12.49
CA HIS A 24 6.91 -2.85 11.57
C HIS A 24 6.06 -2.70 10.29
N LEU A 25 4.79 -2.32 10.42
CA LEU A 25 3.91 -2.13 9.26
C LEU A 25 4.35 -0.97 8.37
N GLU A 26 4.89 0.08 8.98
CA GLU A 26 5.36 1.28 8.29
C GLU A 26 6.68 1.01 7.57
N SER A 27 7.59 0.23 8.17
CA SER A 27 8.82 -0.25 7.56
C SER A 27 8.58 -1.12 6.33
N ILE A 28 7.61 -2.04 6.39
CA ILE A 28 7.23 -2.87 5.24
C ILE A 28 6.65 -1.99 4.13
N THR A 29 5.76 -1.07 4.51
CA THR A 29 5.06 -0.18 3.56
C THR A 29 6.04 0.77 2.86
N SER A 30 6.94 1.40 3.61
CA SER A 30 7.93 2.33 3.06
C SER A 30 8.86 1.63 2.07
N SER A 31 9.28 0.41 2.39
CA SER A 31 10.10 -0.44 1.53
C SER A 31 9.35 -0.84 0.26
N ALA A 32 8.09 -1.26 0.37
CA ALA A 32 7.26 -1.64 -0.76
C ALA A 32 7.05 -0.48 -1.74
N VAL A 33 6.70 0.71 -1.23
CA VAL A 33 6.51 1.91 -2.07
C VAL A 33 7.83 2.35 -2.71
N ARG A 34 8.95 2.31 -1.97
CA ARG A 34 10.27 2.67 -2.52
C ARG A 34 10.68 1.75 -3.66
N SER A 35 10.50 0.44 -3.48
CA SER A 35 10.79 -0.55 -4.51
C SER A 35 9.90 -0.36 -5.73
N ALA A 36 8.60 -0.14 -5.53
CA ALA A 36 7.64 0.07 -6.61
C ALA A 36 7.96 1.33 -7.46
N ILE A 37 8.38 2.42 -6.81
CA ILE A 37 8.88 3.62 -7.50
C ILE A 37 10.15 3.32 -8.30
N LYS A 38 11.11 2.61 -7.69
CA LYS A 38 12.39 2.28 -8.33
C LYS A 38 12.24 1.41 -9.57
N VAL A 39 11.35 0.41 -9.52
CA VAL A 39 11.09 -0.50 -10.65
C VAL A 39 10.04 0.05 -11.63
N LYS A 40 9.46 1.22 -11.34
CA LYS A 40 8.35 1.81 -12.11
C LYS A 40 7.19 0.81 -12.29
N ALA A 41 6.75 0.21 -11.18
CA ALA A 41 5.64 -0.74 -11.18
C ALA A 41 4.34 -0.09 -11.70
N SER A 42 3.55 -0.86 -12.46
CA SER A 42 2.26 -0.39 -12.97
C SER A 42 1.18 -0.27 -11.89
N ALA A 43 1.27 -1.06 -10.82
CA ALA A 43 0.33 -1.03 -9.69
C ALA A 43 0.96 -1.65 -8.42
N ILE A 44 0.43 -1.28 -7.25
CA ILE A 44 0.69 -1.96 -5.97
C ILE A 44 -0.57 -2.70 -5.55
N ILE A 45 -0.46 -4.00 -5.27
CA ILE A 45 -1.56 -4.82 -4.75
C ILE A 45 -1.37 -5.01 -3.25
N CYS A 46 -2.38 -4.65 -2.46
CA CYS A 46 -2.37 -4.73 -1.01
C CYS A 46 -3.48 -5.66 -0.51
N PHE A 47 -3.09 -6.86 -0.05
CA PHE A 47 -4.01 -7.77 0.62
C PHE A 47 -4.19 -7.35 2.07
N THR A 48 -5.42 -7.02 2.46
CA THR A 48 -5.72 -6.57 3.82
C THR A 48 -7.03 -7.13 4.32
N SER A 49 -7.16 -7.41 5.61
CA SER A 49 -8.47 -7.73 6.22
C SER A 49 -9.19 -6.47 6.73
N SER A 50 -8.44 -5.43 7.10
CA SER A 50 -8.95 -4.22 7.78
C SER A 50 -8.64 -2.90 7.06
N GLY A 51 -7.95 -2.92 5.92
CA GLY A 51 -7.55 -1.70 5.19
C GLY A 51 -6.40 -0.91 5.81
N ARG A 52 -5.89 -1.29 7.00
CA ARG A 52 -4.81 -0.54 7.69
C ARG A 52 -3.54 -0.40 6.85
N ALA A 53 -3.11 -1.47 6.19
CA ALA A 53 -1.92 -1.44 5.33
C ALA A 53 -2.15 -0.59 4.07
N ALA A 54 -3.33 -0.68 3.44
CA ALA A 54 -3.69 0.16 2.30
C ALA A 54 -3.68 1.66 2.66
N ARG A 55 -4.16 2.01 3.86
CA ARG A 55 -4.10 3.38 4.39
C ARG A 55 -2.66 3.86 4.60
N LEU A 56 -1.77 3.00 5.10
CA LEU A 56 -0.36 3.34 5.24
C LEU A 56 0.31 3.51 3.87
N ILE A 57 -0.02 2.70 2.87
CA ILE A 57 0.51 2.89 1.50
C ILE A 57 0.05 4.24 0.95
N ALA A 58 -1.23 4.60 1.14
CA ALA A 58 -1.78 5.88 0.69
C ALA A 58 -1.10 7.09 1.35
N LYS A 59 -0.59 6.97 2.59
CA LYS A 59 0.21 8.01 3.27
C LYS A 59 1.40 8.48 2.44
N TYR A 60 2.05 7.55 1.73
CA TYR A 60 3.23 7.84 0.93
C TYR A 60 2.95 8.37 -0.47
N ARG A 61 1.68 8.41 -0.91
CA ARG A 61 1.22 8.86 -2.24
C ARG A 61 2.12 8.35 -3.38
N PRO A 62 2.13 7.04 -3.66
CA PRO A 62 2.84 6.49 -4.81
C PRO A 62 2.29 7.06 -6.14
N THR A 63 3.12 7.13 -7.18
CA THR A 63 2.68 7.50 -8.54
C THR A 63 1.82 6.45 -9.24
N MET A 64 1.81 5.22 -8.72
CA MET A 64 1.08 4.08 -9.27
C MET A 64 -0.22 3.86 -8.47
N PRO A 65 -1.28 3.34 -9.11
CA PRO A 65 -2.51 2.99 -8.41
C PRO A 65 -2.28 1.91 -7.36
N VAL A 66 -3.02 2.01 -6.26
CA VAL A 66 -3.02 1.04 -5.15
C VAL A 66 -4.33 0.27 -5.19
N LEU A 67 -4.26 -1.02 -5.46
CA LEU A 67 -5.40 -1.93 -5.42
C LEU A 67 -5.42 -2.63 -4.06
N SER A 68 -6.42 -2.31 -3.22
CA SER A 68 -6.62 -3.06 -1.98
C SER A 68 -7.58 -4.21 -2.20
N VAL A 69 -7.09 -5.43 -1.99
CA VAL A 69 -7.90 -6.65 -2.03
C VAL A 69 -8.25 -7.00 -0.59
N VAL A 70 -9.55 -6.97 -0.27
CA VAL A 70 -10.03 -7.33 1.05
C VAL A 70 -10.48 -8.78 1.07
N ILE A 71 -9.77 -9.60 1.85
CA ILE A 71 -10.18 -10.98 2.09
C ILE A 71 -11.00 -10.99 3.39
N PRO A 72 -12.33 -11.18 3.33
CA PRO A 72 -13.14 -11.27 4.54
C PRO A 72 -12.71 -12.50 5.33
N GLN A 73 -12.62 -12.34 6.66
CA GLN A 73 -12.40 -13.46 7.57
C GLN A 73 -13.70 -14.28 7.64
N LEU A 74 -13.83 -15.25 6.74
CA LEU A 74 -14.96 -16.17 6.71
C LEU A 74 -14.75 -17.23 7.78
N LYS A 75 -15.49 -17.10 8.90
CA LYS A 75 -15.46 -18.04 10.03
C LYS A 75 -16.16 -19.38 9.76
N THR A 76 -16.54 -19.67 8.52
CA THR A 76 -17.38 -20.82 8.15
C THR A 76 -16.66 -21.72 7.16
N ASN A 77 -16.58 -23.01 7.50
CA ASN A 77 -16.00 -24.08 6.67
C ASN A 77 -16.91 -24.56 5.51
N GLN A 78 -18.03 -23.89 5.25
CA GLN A 78 -19.05 -24.32 4.27
C GLN A 78 -19.05 -23.50 2.98
N LEU A 79 -17.96 -22.78 2.68
CA LEU A 79 -17.92 -21.93 1.49
C LEU A 79 -17.78 -22.77 0.21
N ARG A 80 -18.90 -23.13 -0.39
CA ARG A 80 -18.96 -23.83 -1.68
C ARG A 80 -19.13 -22.80 -2.80
N TRP A 81 -18.04 -22.44 -3.48
CA TRP A 81 -18.12 -21.62 -4.69
C TRP A 81 -18.61 -22.49 -5.84
N THR A 82 -19.78 -22.19 -6.37
CA THR A 82 -20.29 -22.75 -7.63
C THR A 82 -20.30 -21.63 -8.65
N PHE A 83 -19.51 -21.79 -9.71
CA PHE A 83 -19.60 -20.96 -10.90
C PHE A 83 -20.62 -21.63 -11.82
N THR A 84 -21.74 -20.95 -12.07
CA THR A 84 -22.69 -21.29 -13.13
C THR A 84 -22.62 -20.21 -14.18
#